data_AF-A0A426VAY8-F1
#
_entry.id   AF-A0A426VAY8-F1
#
_cell.length_a   1.000
_cell.length_b   1.000
_cell.length_c   1.000
_cell.angle_alpha   90.00
_cell.angle_beta   90.00
_cell.angle_gamma   90.00
#
_symmetry.space_group_name_H-M   'P 1'
#
loop_
_entity.id
_entity.type
_entity.pdbx_description
1 polymer ?
#
loop_
_entity_poly.entity_id
_entity_poly.type
_entity_poly.pdbx_seq_one_letter_code
_entity_poly.pdbx_strand_id
1 'polypeptide(L)'
;MPPSHEFMSELRAAADVLAGPEGLTRYRQLVAEALYRRFQCSMASLWLLREAPAGRFLECVAAFSENPELNAAGTELHEKDFQVYFDTLIRTKVYNSPDAQEDPHLAGLKDSYLLPQGVRALLDVAFQINGQPLGVLCIEQRETPRIWSKVDEVDLRNAASVIGISIARHRNDEQQTSVA
;
A
#
# COMPACT_ATOMS: atom_id res chain seq x y z
N MET A 1 1.89 -19.09 -5.20
CA MET A 1 1.88 -17.75 -5.84
C MET A 1 1.02 -17.80 -7.09
N PRO A 2 -0.15 -17.13 -7.13
CA PRO A 2 -0.97 -17.01 -8.34
C PRO A 2 -0.18 -16.43 -9.53
N PRO A 3 -0.44 -16.85 -10.78
CA PRO A 3 0.15 -16.23 -11.96
C PRO A 3 -0.13 -14.72 -12.04
N SER A 4 0.83 -13.93 -12.52
CA SER A 4 0.65 -12.47 -12.60
C SER A 4 -0.56 -12.05 -13.45
N HIS A 5 -0.88 -12.78 -14.53
CA HIS A 5 -2.04 -12.42 -15.36
C HIS A 5 -3.39 -12.59 -14.64
N GLU A 6 -3.54 -13.65 -13.83
CA GLU A 6 -4.74 -13.92 -13.04
C GLU A 6 -4.93 -12.85 -11.96
N PHE A 7 -3.85 -12.56 -11.23
CA PHE A 7 -3.81 -11.49 -10.24
C PHE A 7 -4.17 -10.11 -10.83
N MET A 8 -3.61 -9.76 -11.99
CA MET A 8 -3.96 -8.51 -12.66
C MET A 8 -5.42 -8.47 -13.13
N SER A 9 -5.99 -9.62 -13.52
CA SER A 9 -7.40 -9.73 -13.86
C SER A 9 -8.30 -9.52 -12.64
N GLU A 10 -7.93 -10.14 -11.51
CA GLU A 10 -8.62 -9.98 -10.22
C GLU A 10 -8.66 -8.51 -9.78
N LEU A 11 -7.53 -7.80 -9.82
CA LEU A 11 -7.47 -6.37 -9.46
C LEU A 11 -8.35 -5.48 -10.36
N ARG A 12 -8.50 -5.83 -11.65
CA ARG A 12 -9.37 -5.11 -12.58
C ARG A 12 -10.83 -5.39 -12.29
N ALA A 13 -11.20 -6.65 -12.06
CA ALA A 13 -12.56 -7.04 -11.69
C ALA A 13 -12.99 -6.43 -10.35
N ALA A 14 -12.05 -6.28 -9.40
CA ALA A 14 -12.34 -5.59 -8.14
C ALA A 14 -12.82 -4.15 -8.36
N ALA A 15 -12.40 -3.48 -9.45
CA ALA A 15 -12.85 -2.12 -9.75
C ALA A 15 -14.36 -2.03 -10.04
N ASP A 16 -15.04 -3.13 -10.37
CA ASP A 16 -16.47 -3.16 -10.66
C ASP A 16 -17.32 -2.75 -9.45
N VAL A 17 -16.81 -2.94 -8.22
CA VAL A 17 -17.53 -2.54 -7.01
C VAL A 17 -17.49 -1.03 -6.74
N LEU A 18 -16.64 -0.28 -7.46
CA LEU A 18 -16.45 1.17 -7.21
C LEU A 18 -17.71 2.00 -7.41
N ALA A 19 -18.63 1.57 -8.28
CA ALA A 19 -19.88 2.29 -8.54
C ALA A 19 -20.93 2.15 -7.42
N GLY A 20 -20.73 1.24 -6.45
CA GLY A 20 -21.69 0.98 -5.38
C GLY A 20 -21.54 1.92 -4.16
N PRO A 21 -22.55 1.94 -3.27
CA PRO A 21 -22.39 2.54 -1.93
C PRO A 21 -21.19 1.93 -1.22
N GLU A 22 -20.34 2.77 -0.60
CA GLU A 22 -19.07 2.35 0.02
C GLU A 22 -18.10 1.64 -0.96
N GLY A 23 -18.31 1.80 -2.27
CA GLY A 23 -17.58 1.09 -3.32
C GLY A 23 -16.06 1.27 -3.21
N LEU A 24 -15.61 2.48 -2.87
CA LEU A 24 -14.20 2.77 -2.65
C LEU A 24 -13.60 2.03 -1.46
N THR A 25 -14.34 1.95 -0.34
CA THR A 25 -13.91 1.20 0.85
C THR A 25 -13.79 -0.28 0.52
N ARG A 26 -14.83 -0.85 -0.10
CA ARG A 26 -14.84 -2.26 -0.51
C ARG A 26 -13.74 -2.58 -1.52
N TYR A 27 -13.52 -1.71 -2.50
CA TYR A 27 -12.46 -1.85 -3.48
C TYR A 27 -11.08 -1.95 -2.82
N ARG A 28 -10.77 -1.03 -1.89
CA ARG A 28 -9.48 -1.03 -1.18
C ARG A 28 -9.27 -2.33 -0.38
N GLN A 29 -10.32 -2.85 0.24
CA GLN A 29 -10.25 -4.11 0.98
C GLN A 29 -9.97 -5.30 0.05
N LEU A 30 -10.69 -5.41 -1.07
CA LEU A 30 -10.46 -6.45 -2.08
C LEU A 30 -9.04 -6.40 -2.66
N VAL A 31 -8.50 -5.19 -2.84
CA VAL A 31 -7.11 -5.00 -3.27
C VAL A 31 -6.13 -5.51 -2.22
N ALA A 32 -6.29 -5.15 -0.94
CA ALA A 32 -5.40 -5.63 0.13
C ALA A 32 -5.41 -7.16 0.21
N GLU A 33 -6.58 -7.78 0.09
CA GLU A 33 -6.74 -9.23 0.03
C GLU A 33 -6.05 -9.88 -1.17
N ALA A 34 -6.23 -9.32 -2.37
CA ALA A 34 -5.60 -9.83 -3.59
C ALA A 34 -4.06 -9.73 -3.51
N LEU A 35 -3.54 -8.62 -2.96
CA LEU A 35 -2.11 -8.45 -2.69
C LEU A 35 -1.62 -9.52 -1.70
N TYR A 36 -2.30 -9.70 -0.58
CA TYR A 36 -1.95 -10.73 0.40
C TYR A 36 -1.84 -12.12 -0.24
N ARG A 37 -2.86 -12.54 -1.00
CA ARG A 37 -2.86 -13.84 -1.70
C ARG A 37 -1.76 -13.93 -2.74
N ARG A 38 -1.51 -12.85 -3.48
CA ARG A 38 -0.50 -12.82 -4.55
C ARG A 38 0.91 -12.94 -4.01
N PHE A 39 1.22 -12.20 -2.96
CA PHE A 39 2.58 -12.12 -2.42
C PHE A 39 2.84 -13.13 -1.31
N GLN A 40 1.79 -13.79 -0.78
CA GLN A 40 1.89 -14.73 0.35
C GLN A 40 2.70 -14.11 1.48
N CYS A 41 2.35 -12.87 1.81
CA CYS A 41 2.95 -12.07 2.86
C CYS A 41 2.17 -12.26 4.17
N SER A 42 2.63 -11.66 5.27
CA SER A 42 1.91 -11.70 6.55
C SER A 42 0.79 -10.67 6.61
N MET A 43 0.96 -9.54 5.92
CA MET A 43 -0.03 -8.48 5.81
C MET A 43 0.16 -7.72 4.50
N ALA A 44 -0.94 -7.27 3.91
CA ALA A 44 -0.93 -6.33 2.79
C ALA A 44 -1.82 -5.14 3.12
N SER A 45 -1.42 -3.94 2.72
CA SER A 45 -2.13 -2.71 3.06
C SER A 45 -2.03 -1.64 1.98
N LEU A 46 -3.01 -0.74 2.00
CA LEU A 46 -3.09 0.46 1.17
C LEU A 46 -2.97 1.69 2.07
N TRP A 47 -2.05 2.56 1.71
CA TRP A 47 -1.83 3.83 2.40
C TRP A 47 -2.09 4.99 1.45
N LEU A 48 -2.74 6.05 1.93
CA LEU A 48 -2.91 7.29 1.18
C LEU A 48 -2.01 8.38 1.73
N LEU A 49 -1.34 9.08 0.84
CA LEU A 49 -0.60 10.29 1.18
C LEU A 49 -1.61 11.41 1.45
N ARG A 50 -1.53 11.95 2.65
CA ARG A 50 -2.33 13.08 3.14
C ARG A 50 -1.43 14.26 3.40
N GLU A 51 -2.05 15.44 3.39
CA GLU A 51 -1.40 16.70 3.71
C GLU A 51 -2.26 17.44 4.73
N ALA A 52 -1.63 17.88 5.82
CA ALA A 52 -2.23 18.68 6.87
C ALA A 52 -1.28 19.84 7.22
N PRO A 53 -1.73 20.85 7.99
CA PRO A 53 -0.86 21.95 8.39
C PRO A 53 0.44 21.52 9.10
N ALA A 54 0.44 20.36 9.75
CA ALA A 54 1.60 19.79 10.43
C ALA A 54 2.57 19.01 9.51
N GLY A 55 2.28 18.92 8.21
CA GLY A 55 3.07 18.20 7.21
C GLY A 55 2.31 17.06 6.54
N ARG A 56 3.02 16.30 5.69
CA ARG A 56 2.46 15.12 5.02
C ARG A 56 2.53 13.89 5.90
N PHE A 57 1.62 12.96 5.67
CA PHE A 57 1.59 11.67 6.35
C PHE A 57 0.95 10.60 5.48
N LEU A 58 1.25 9.33 5.75
CA LEU A 58 0.59 8.18 5.16
C LEU A 58 -0.49 7.69 6.11
N GLU A 59 -1.72 7.59 5.64
CA GLU A 59 -2.86 7.03 6.37
C GLU A 59 -3.18 5.64 5.81
N CYS A 60 -3.19 4.60 6.64
CA CYS A 60 -3.59 3.26 6.22
C CYS A 60 -5.11 3.19 6.05
N VAL A 61 -5.57 3.09 4.80
CA VAL A 61 -7.00 3.10 4.45
C VAL A 61 -7.60 1.73 4.19
N ALA A 62 -6.77 0.68 4.08
CA ALA A 62 -7.18 -0.71 4.08
C ALA A 62 -5.99 -1.59 4.45
N ALA A 63 -6.25 -2.67 5.17
CA ALA A 63 -5.27 -3.68 5.51
C ALA A 63 -5.94 -5.06 5.51
N PHE A 64 -5.15 -6.08 5.18
CA PHE A 64 -5.59 -7.47 5.28
C PHE A 64 -4.46 -8.35 5.83
N SER A 65 -4.84 -9.17 6.80
CA SER A 65 -4.06 -10.29 7.34
C SER A 65 -5.04 -11.41 7.70
N GLU A 66 -4.58 -12.66 7.69
CA GLU A 66 -5.35 -13.79 8.24
C GLU A 66 -5.43 -13.74 9.76
N ASN A 67 -4.46 -13.11 10.43
CA ASN A 67 -4.54 -12.89 11.87
C ASN A 67 -5.29 -11.57 12.14
N PRO A 68 -6.51 -11.62 12.72
CA PRO A 68 -7.32 -10.43 12.96
C PRO A 68 -6.73 -9.47 14.01
N GLU A 69 -5.76 -9.93 14.81
CA GLU A 69 -5.01 -9.07 15.74
C GLU A 69 -4.03 -8.15 15.00
N LEU A 70 -3.69 -8.49 13.75
CA LEU A 70 -2.82 -7.70 12.90
C LEU A 70 -3.67 -6.77 12.05
N ASN A 71 -3.77 -5.52 12.50
CA ASN A 71 -4.45 -4.47 11.77
C ASN A 71 -3.61 -3.21 11.74
N ALA A 72 -3.45 -2.64 10.56
CA ALA A 72 -2.83 -1.34 10.37
C ALA A 72 -3.84 -0.24 10.01
N ALA A 73 -5.11 -0.57 9.74
CA ALA A 73 -6.12 0.40 9.33
C ALA A 73 -6.28 1.53 10.34
N GLY A 74 -6.26 2.77 9.85
CA GLY A 74 -6.28 3.99 10.66
C GLY A 74 -4.92 4.40 11.24
N THR A 75 -3.85 3.63 11.01
CA THR A 75 -2.49 4.05 11.39
C THR A 75 -2.02 5.22 10.54
N GLU A 76 -1.34 6.18 11.16
CA GLU A 76 -0.71 7.32 10.49
C GLU A 76 0.81 7.28 10.65
N LEU A 77 1.54 7.48 9.54
CA LEU A 77 3.00 7.63 9.53
C LEU A 77 3.35 9.04 9.04
N HIS A 78 3.88 9.89 9.91
CA HIS A 78 4.19 11.27 9.55
C HIS A 78 5.58 11.40 8.90
N GLU A 79 5.67 12.18 7.82
CA GLU A 79 6.92 12.37 7.07
C GLU A 79 8.07 12.89 7.93
N LYS A 80 7.79 13.82 8.85
CA LYS A 80 8.79 14.42 9.75
C LYS A 80 9.55 13.38 10.58
N ASP A 81 8.92 12.24 10.86
CA ASP A 81 9.49 11.17 11.66
C ASP A 81 10.26 10.16 10.78
N PHE A 82 10.05 10.20 9.45
CA PHE A 82 10.51 9.18 8.49
C PHE A 82 11.03 9.77 7.16
N GLN A 83 11.79 10.87 7.20
CA GLN A 83 12.12 11.65 6.01
C GLN A 83 12.83 10.84 4.90
N VAL A 84 13.81 10.01 5.25
CA VAL A 84 14.57 9.21 4.25
C VAL A 84 13.68 8.17 3.56
N TYR A 85 12.74 7.58 4.30
CA TYR A 85 11.76 6.64 3.76
C TYR A 85 10.82 7.34 2.77
N PHE A 86 10.25 8.48 3.15
CA PHE A 86 9.38 9.29 2.27
C PHE A 86 10.14 9.78 1.02
N ASP A 87 11.34 10.34 1.19
CA ASP A 87 12.17 10.81 0.08
C ASP A 87 12.49 9.69 -0.91
N THR A 88 12.75 8.49 -0.40
CA THR A 88 13.01 7.32 -1.24
C THR A 88 11.75 6.92 -2.00
N LEU A 89 10.60 6.78 -1.33
CA LEU A 89 9.34 6.48 -2.02
C LEU A 89 8.96 7.52 -3.08
N ILE A 90 9.17 8.80 -2.82
CA ILE A 90 8.89 9.87 -3.78
C ILE A 90 9.83 9.77 -4.99
N ARG A 91 11.12 9.51 -4.76
CA ARG A 91 12.15 9.50 -5.81
C ARG A 91 12.16 8.21 -6.64
N THR A 92 12.11 7.05 -5.99
CA THR A 92 12.30 5.74 -6.64
C THR A 92 10.99 4.99 -6.86
N LYS A 93 9.90 5.46 -6.25
CA LYS A 93 8.59 4.80 -6.16
C LYS A 93 8.59 3.46 -5.45
N VAL A 94 9.74 2.96 -4.99
CA VAL A 94 9.87 1.64 -4.38
C VAL A 94 10.83 1.68 -3.21
N TYR A 95 10.37 1.13 -2.09
CA TYR A 95 11.19 0.89 -0.93
C TYR A 95 11.18 -0.62 -0.64
N ASN A 96 12.34 -1.27 -0.75
CA ASN A 96 12.48 -2.72 -0.56
C ASN A 96 13.45 -2.97 0.60
N SER A 97 12.92 -3.47 1.71
CA SER A 97 13.69 -3.74 2.93
C SER A 97 13.57 -5.22 3.32
N PRO A 98 14.62 -6.03 3.10
CA PRO A 98 14.57 -7.46 3.39
C PRO A 98 14.70 -7.79 4.87
N ASP A 99 15.28 -6.88 5.67
CA ASP A 99 15.20 -6.88 7.13
C ASP A 99 14.89 -5.46 7.65
N ALA A 100 13.62 -5.15 7.85
CA ALA A 100 13.15 -3.81 8.21
C ALA A 100 13.66 -3.36 9.59
N GLN A 101 13.88 -4.29 10.51
CA GLN A 101 14.37 -3.97 11.85
C GLN A 101 15.87 -3.64 11.86
N GLU A 102 16.62 -4.12 10.86
CA GLU A 102 18.05 -3.83 10.70
C GLU A 102 18.31 -2.75 9.62
N ASP A 103 17.26 -2.18 9.03
CA ASP A 103 17.35 -1.09 8.08
C ASP A 103 17.54 0.26 8.79
N PRO A 104 18.70 0.91 8.67
CA PRO A 104 18.99 2.15 9.37
C PRO A 104 18.05 3.29 8.96
N HIS A 105 17.45 3.25 7.77
CA HIS A 105 16.51 4.28 7.33
C HIS A 105 15.09 4.07 7.87
N LEU A 106 14.81 2.89 8.42
CA LEU A 106 13.56 2.58 9.13
C LEU A 106 13.74 2.57 10.66
N ALA A 107 14.90 2.99 11.18
CA ALA A 107 15.19 3.00 12.61
C ALA A 107 14.13 3.78 13.41
N GLY A 108 13.54 4.85 12.85
CA GLY A 108 12.46 5.60 13.47
C GLY A 108 11.16 4.80 13.67
N LEU A 109 10.92 3.76 12.86
CA LEU A 109 9.77 2.86 12.99
C LEU A 109 10.05 1.66 13.90
N LYS A 110 11.33 1.43 14.28
CA LYS A 110 11.75 0.18 14.93
C LYS A 110 10.97 -0.09 16.20
N ASP A 111 10.96 0.84 17.14
CA ASP A 111 10.35 0.62 18.46
C ASP A 111 8.83 0.85 18.48
N SER A 112 8.32 1.72 17.60
CA SER A 112 6.91 2.13 17.57
C SER A 112 6.02 1.23 16.73
N TYR A 113 6.57 0.62 15.68
CA TYR A 113 5.81 -0.15 14.70
C TYR A 113 6.45 -1.51 14.39
N LEU A 114 7.71 -1.55 13.98
CA LEU A 114 8.32 -2.78 13.45
C LEU A 114 8.49 -3.87 14.52
N LEU A 115 8.98 -3.53 15.71
CA LEU A 115 9.13 -4.48 16.81
C LEU A 115 7.77 -4.90 17.40
N PRO A 116 6.86 -3.98 17.78
CA PRO A 116 5.56 -4.37 18.34
C PRO A 116 4.71 -5.22 17.39
N GLN A 117 4.81 -4.97 16.09
CA GLN A 117 4.06 -5.70 15.06
C GLN A 117 4.83 -6.90 14.51
N GLY A 118 6.07 -7.15 14.95
CA GLY A 118 6.91 -8.23 14.45
C GLY A 118 7.26 -8.10 12.96
N VAL A 119 7.17 -6.92 12.36
CA VAL A 119 7.49 -6.68 10.95
C VAL A 119 8.98 -6.82 10.75
N ARG A 120 9.37 -7.75 9.87
CA ARG A 120 10.75 -8.10 9.57
C ARG A 120 11.13 -7.82 8.14
N ALA A 121 10.22 -7.77 7.19
CA ALA A 121 10.55 -7.26 5.86
C ALA A 121 9.36 -6.50 5.30
N LEU A 122 9.62 -5.52 4.44
CA LEU A 122 8.57 -4.79 3.74
C LEU A 122 8.97 -4.48 2.31
N LEU A 123 7.97 -4.45 1.43
CA LEU A 123 8.08 -3.93 0.09
C LEU A 123 6.95 -2.93 -0.14
N ASP A 124 7.34 -1.69 -0.35
CA ASP A 124 6.44 -0.58 -0.56
C ASP A 124 6.57 -0.04 -1.97
N VAL A 125 5.43 0.20 -2.62
CA VAL A 125 5.37 0.79 -3.96
C VAL A 125 4.39 1.94 -4.00
N ALA A 126 4.88 3.12 -4.34
CA ALA A 126 4.06 4.31 -4.50
C ALA A 126 3.20 4.23 -5.78
N PHE A 127 1.93 4.61 -5.67
CA PHE A 127 1.04 4.86 -6.81
C PHE A 127 0.68 6.33 -6.91
N GLN A 128 0.41 6.79 -8.13
CA GLN A 128 0.28 8.20 -8.48
C GLN A 128 -0.95 8.42 -9.37
N ILE A 129 -1.57 9.58 -9.27
CA ILE A 129 -2.60 10.07 -10.21
C ILE A 129 -2.09 11.36 -10.83
N ASN A 130 -2.11 11.46 -12.16
CA ASN A 130 -1.65 12.66 -12.90
C ASN A 130 -0.23 13.11 -12.50
N GLY A 131 0.66 12.15 -12.25
CA GLY A 131 2.05 12.41 -11.84
C GLY A 131 2.22 12.83 -10.37
N GLN A 132 1.14 13.01 -9.62
CA GLN A 132 1.18 13.35 -8.20
C GLN A 132 1.09 12.07 -7.34
N PRO A 133 1.97 11.91 -6.32
CA PRO A 133 1.90 10.78 -5.41
C PRO A 133 0.56 10.76 -4.68
N LEU A 134 -0.15 9.64 -4.81
CA LEU A 134 -1.43 9.45 -4.15
C LEU A 134 -1.31 8.58 -2.90
N GLY A 135 -0.46 7.56 -2.93
CA GLY A 135 -0.40 6.59 -1.87
C GLY A 135 0.65 5.51 -2.10
N VAL A 136 0.63 4.50 -1.23
CA VAL A 136 1.59 3.40 -1.19
C VAL A 136 0.85 2.08 -1.05
N LEU A 137 1.23 1.09 -1.84
CA LEU A 137 0.94 -0.31 -1.57
C LEU A 137 2.06 -0.86 -0.70
N CYS A 138 1.72 -1.51 0.40
CA CYS A 138 2.68 -2.08 1.32
C CYS A 138 2.39 -3.58 1.49
N ILE A 139 3.42 -4.41 1.36
CA ILE A 139 3.38 -5.82 1.75
C ILE A 139 4.45 -6.10 2.79
N GLU A 140 4.07 -6.80 3.85
CA GLU A 140 4.92 -7.04 5.00
C GLU A 140 5.11 -8.53 5.26
N GLN A 141 6.33 -8.91 5.61
CA GLN A 141 6.64 -10.19 6.23
C GLN A 141 6.90 -9.96 7.72
N ARG A 142 6.27 -10.79 8.56
CA ARG A 142 6.49 -10.80 10.01
C ARG A 142 7.33 -12.00 10.44
N GLU A 143 7.90 -11.89 11.64
CA GLU A 143 8.73 -12.87 12.35
C GLU A 143 10.09 -13.18 11.71
N THR A 144 10.16 -13.29 10.39
CA THR A 144 11.38 -13.61 9.64
C THR A 144 11.71 -12.58 8.56
N PRO A 145 13.00 -12.29 8.32
CA PRO A 145 13.42 -11.53 7.15
C PRO A 145 12.97 -12.22 5.86
N ARG A 146 12.77 -11.44 4.81
CA ARG A 146 12.38 -11.94 3.49
C ARG A 146 12.97 -11.09 2.39
N ILE A 147 13.64 -11.75 1.45
CA ILE A 147 14.11 -11.10 0.24
C ILE A 147 12.95 -11.00 -0.75
N TRP A 148 12.51 -9.79 -1.05
CA TRP A 148 11.58 -9.51 -2.15
C TRP A 148 12.33 -9.49 -3.48
N SER A 149 11.89 -10.34 -4.41
CA SER A 149 12.54 -10.48 -5.71
C SER A 149 12.23 -9.30 -6.63
N LYS A 150 12.97 -9.21 -7.74
CA LYS A 150 12.63 -8.24 -8.80
C LYS A 150 11.28 -8.52 -9.47
N VAL A 151 10.85 -9.78 -9.49
CA VAL A 151 9.50 -10.15 -9.94
C VAL A 151 8.46 -9.57 -8.99
N ASP A 152 8.67 -9.68 -7.68
CA ASP A 152 7.74 -9.10 -6.68
C ASP A 152 7.63 -7.58 -6.83
N GLU A 153 8.77 -6.88 -7.00
CA GLU A 153 8.77 -5.44 -7.26
C GLU A 153 8.01 -5.07 -8.54
N VAL A 154 8.18 -5.84 -9.63
CA VAL A 154 7.50 -5.58 -10.91
C VAL A 154 6.01 -5.84 -10.79
N ASP A 155 5.60 -6.93 -10.17
CA ASP A 155 4.18 -7.26 -9.98
C ASP A 155 3.49 -6.21 -9.09
N LEU A 156 4.13 -5.77 -8.01
CA LEU A 156 3.56 -4.75 -7.12
C LEU A 156 3.51 -3.37 -7.80
N ARG A 157 4.48 -3.01 -8.65
CA ARG A 157 4.41 -1.82 -9.52
C ARG A 157 3.27 -1.88 -10.53
N ASN A 158 3.03 -3.05 -11.13
CA ASN A 158 1.93 -3.24 -12.06
C ASN A 158 0.58 -3.11 -11.33
N ALA A 159 0.46 -3.69 -10.14
CA ALA A 159 -0.70 -3.52 -9.27
C ALA A 159 -0.93 -2.04 -8.93
N ALA A 160 0.11 -1.34 -8.46
CA ALA A 160 0.07 0.10 -8.13
C ALA A 160 -0.44 0.94 -9.31
N SER A 161 -0.02 0.61 -10.53
CA SER A 161 -0.47 1.30 -11.74
C SER A 161 -1.96 1.08 -12.02
N VAL A 162 -2.46 -0.16 -11.91
CA VAL A 162 -3.88 -0.48 -12.10
C VAL A 162 -4.74 0.18 -11.03
N ILE A 163 -4.32 0.11 -9.77
CA ILE A 163 -5.05 0.69 -8.63
C ILE A 163 -5.12 2.21 -8.76
N GLY A 164 -4.01 2.87 -9.13
CA GLY A 164 -3.99 4.31 -9.39
C GLY A 164 -4.98 4.72 -10.48
N ILE A 165 -5.06 3.97 -11.58
CA ILE A 165 -6.02 4.21 -12.67
C ILE A 165 -7.47 4.03 -12.21
N SER A 166 -7.76 2.94 -11.50
CA SER A 166 -9.12 2.66 -11.02
C SER A 166 -9.63 3.73 -10.04
N ILE A 167 -8.79 4.16 -9.10
CA ILE A 167 -9.13 5.24 -8.16
C ILE A 167 -9.28 6.58 -8.89
N ALA A 168 -8.43 6.88 -9.88
CA ALA A 168 -8.54 8.10 -10.68
C ALA A 168 -9.87 8.18 -11.43
N ARG A 169 -10.28 7.09 -12.07
CA ARG A 169 -11.55 7.01 -12.79
C ARG A 169 -12.73 7.28 -11.86
N HIS A 170 -12.76 6.58 -10.72
CA HIS A 170 -13.82 6.75 -9.73
C HIS A 170 -13.95 8.19 -9.24
N ARG A 171 -12.82 8.86 -8.94
CA ARG A 171 -12.83 10.28 -8.53
C ARG A 171 -13.38 11.21 -9.61
N ASN A 172 -13.05 10.95 -10.87
CA ASN A 172 -13.54 11.77 -11.99
C ASN A 172 -15.05 11.60 -12.19
N ASP A 173 -15.57 10.40 -11.96
CA ASP A 173 -17.01 10.09 -12.08
C ASP A 173 -17.82 10.76 -10.95
N GLU A 174 -17.29 10.75 -9.72
CA GLU A 174 -17.88 11.46 -8.58
C GLU A 174 -17.93 12.98 -8.81
N GLN A 175 -16.84 13.57 -9.32
CA GLN A 175 -16.77 15.00 -9.61
C GLN A 175 -17.72 15.43 -10.74
N GLN A 176 -17.95 14.59 -11.76
CA GLN A 176 -18.92 14.88 -12.82
C GLN A 176 -20.37 14.78 -12.34
N THR A 177 -20.65 13.85 -11.41
CA THR A 177 -22.00 13.65 -10.85
C THR A 177 -22.37 14.75 -9.86
N SER A 178 -21.41 15.34 -9.15
CA SER A 178 -21.65 16.44 -8.20
C SER A 178 -21.87 17.82 -8.87
N VAL A 179 -21.63 17.95 -10.18
CA VAL A 179 -21.72 19.22 -10.93
C VAL A 179 -22.98 19.25 -11.83
N ALA A 180 -23.69 18.13 -11.96
CA ALA A 180 -24.95 17.99 -12.70
C ALA A 180 -26.17 18.15 -11.76
#